data_AF-A0AAN8FY16-F1
#
_entry.id   AF-A0AAN8FY16-F1
#
_cell.length_a   1.000
_cell.length_b   1.000
_cell.length_c   1.000
_cell.angle_alpha   90.00
_cell.angle_beta   90.00
_cell.angle_gamma   90.00
#
_symmetry.space_group_name_H-M   'P 1'
#
loop_
_entity.id
_entity.type
_entity.pdbx_description
1 polymer ?
#
loop_
_entity_poly.entity_id
_entity_poly.type
_entity_poly.pdbx_seq_one_letter_code
_entity_poly.pdbx_strand_id
1 'polypeptide(L)'
;MSANAILLSILFYSFIRVAITENSERCSVNEERKVNECLQPMLDYAAKLQADTGAVQFPLQGGEVFKKLCSIFTEFKDCVASIDCDSLSVDAVDASYGYMCGAGQPLFEEHAACFARVEAEKAYVNCKTAATQAITEAQETKLQSTSTEAYLAEMCRAMDGYLRCSHPVILEKCGAEAWKLVSTVTRDSLGVTMPDCDMRSALI
;
A
#
# COMPACT_ATOMS: atom_id res chain seq x y z
N MET A 1 12.73 11.81 10.15
CA MET A 1 11.60 11.05 9.57
C MET A 1 11.97 9.58 9.65
N SER A 2 11.16 8.73 10.28
CA SER A 2 11.46 7.30 10.41
C SER A 2 11.17 6.60 9.07
N ALA A 3 12.10 5.76 8.60
CA ALA A 3 11.97 4.98 7.36
C ALA A 3 10.69 4.14 7.30
N ASN A 4 10.12 3.79 8.47
CA ASN A 4 8.87 3.04 8.60
C ASN A 4 7.64 3.83 8.15
N ALA A 5 7.67 5.16 8.31
CA ALA A 5 6.59 6.02 7.85
C ALA A 5 6.55 6.07 6.32
N ILE A 6 7.70 5.91 5.66
CA ILE A 6 7.83 6.17 4.22
C ILE A 6 7.13 5.07 3.41
N LEU A 7 7.18 3.79 3.77
CA LEU A 7 6.51 2.72 2.99
C LEU A 7 4.97 2.75 3.06
N LEU A 8 4.37 2.97 4.24
CA LEU A 8 2.92 3.18 4.37
C LEU A 8 2.48 4.51 3.75
N SER A 9 3.33 5.54 3.82
CA SER A 9 3.11 6.81 3.13
C SER A 9 3.26 6.68 1.62
N ILE A 10 4.19 5.89 1.09
CA ILE A 10 4.41 5.73 -0.36
C ILE A 10 3.27 4.96 -0.99
N LEU A 11 2.76 3.93 -0.29
CA LEU A 11 1.49 3.31 -0.69
C LEU A 11 0.41 4.38 -0.80
N PHE A 12 0.33 5.36 0.12
CA PHE A 12 -0.64 6.47 0.09
C PHE A 12 -0.31 7.68 -0.81
N TYR A 13 0.96 7.96 -1.13
CA TYR A 13 1.41 9.21 -1.78
C TYR A 13 1.91 8.99 -3.22
N SER A 14 2.11 7.74 -3.67
CA SER A 14 2.41 7.43 -5.07
C SER A 14 1.20 7.52 -6.01
N PHE A 15 0.00 7.78 -5.49
CA PHE A 15 -1.27 7.71 -6.23
C PHE A 15 -1.54 8.82 -7.26
N ILE A 16 -0.62 9.75 -7.52
CA ILE A 16 -0.81 10.75 -8.58
C ILE A 16 -0.10 10.31 -9.86
N ARG A 17 -0.85 9.48 -10.62
CA ARG A 17 -0.94 9.33 -12.10
C ARG A 17 -0.51 8.01 -12.74
N VAL A 18 -1.39 7.61 -13.68
CA VAL A 18 -1.28 6.68 -14.84
C VAL A 18 -1.52 5.22 -14.44
N ALA A 19 -2.55 4.49 -14.90
CA ALA A 19 -2.90 4.23 -16.31
C ALA A 19 -4.41 4.00 -16.58
N ILE A 20 -4.73 3.76 -17.85
CA ILE A 20 -6.04 3.78 -18.53
C ILE A 20 -6.44 2.36 -18.93
N THR A 21 -7.75 2.03 -18.85
CA THR A 21 -8.64 1.23 -19.77
C THR A 21 -9.80 0.66 -18.92
N GLU A 22 -11.09 0.58 -19.29
CA GLU A 22 -11.82 0.51 -20.56
C GLU A 22 -13.32 0.85 -20.31
N ASN A 23 -13.91 1.77 -21.11
CA ASN A 23 -15.35 1.96 -21.37
C ASN A 23 -16.35 2.43 -20.29
N SER A 24 -15.94 3.06 -19.19
CA SER A 24 -16.84 3.84 -18.32
C SER A 24 -16.48 5.34 -18.36
N GLU A 25 -17.49 6.19 -18.16
CA GLU A 25 -17.30 7.64 -18.19
C GLU A 25 -16.47 8.03 -16.96
N ARG A 26 -15.31 8.66 -17.19
CA ARG A 26 -14.49 9.20 -16.11
C ARG A 26 -15.29 10.18 -15.26
N CYS A 27 -15.11 10.11 -13.95
CA CYS A 27 -15.76 11.02 -13.03
C CYS A 27 -15.48 12.50 -13.36
N SER A 28 -16.52 13.31 -13.27
CA SER A 28 -16.40 14.76 -13.34
C SER A 28 -15.65 15.31 -12.12
N VAL A 29 -15.20 16.57 -12.21
CA VAL A 29 -14.55 17.27 -11.09
C VAL A 29 -15.44 17.30 -9.84
N ASN A 30 -16.76 17.36 -10.01
CA ASN A 30 -17.69 17.38 -8.88
C ASN A 30 -17.84 16.00 -8.23
N GLU A 31 -17.80 14.93 -9.01
CA GLU A 31 -17.82 13.55 -8.49
C GLU A 31 -16.50 13.22 -7.81
N GLU A 32 -15.37 13.57 -8.41
CA GLU A 32 -14.04 13.43 -7.80
C GLU A 32 -13.94 14.21 -6.48
N ARG A 33 -14.55 15.40 -6.39
CA ARG A 33 -14.61 16.12 -5.12
C ARG A 33 -15.37 15.35 -4.04
N LYS A 34 -16.49 14.70 -4.39
CA LYS A 34 -17.23 13.84 -3.45
C LYS A 34 -16.42 12.63 -3.04
N VAL A 35 -15.72 11.99 -3.98
CA VAL A 35 -14.79 10.88 -3.67
C VAL A 35 -13.71 11.34 -2.68
N ASN A 36 -13.12 12.51 -2.91
CA ASN A 36 -12.12 13.08 -2.01
C ASN A 36 -12.68 13.40 -0.62
N GLU A 37 -13.93 13.86 -0.53
CA GLU A 37 -14.64 14.06 0.75
C GLU A 37 -14.85 12.72 1.48
N CYS A 38 -15.26 11.66 0.76
CA CYS A 38 -15.37 10.30 1.30
C CYS A 38 -14.03 9.72 1.74
N LEU A 39 -12.92 10.13 1.11
CA LEU A 39 -11.57 9.64 1.41
C LEU A 39 -10.96 10.27 2.67
N GLN A 40 -11.41 11.46 3.09
CA GLN A 40 -10.83 12.20 4.21
C GLN A 40 -10.68 11.38 5.50
N PRO A 41 -11.67 10.60 5.95
CA PRO A 41 -11.53 9.80 7.18
C PRO A 41 -10.36 8.81 7.13
N MET A 42 -10.03 8.25 5.96
CA MET A 42 -8.87 7.38 5.79
C MET A 42 -7.56 8.17 5.92
N LEU A 43 -7.50 9.36 5.31
CA LEU A 43 -6.33 10.24 5.36
C LEU A 43 -6.08 10.77 6.79
N ASP A 44 -7.13 11.20 7.48
CA ASP A 44 -7.07 11.65 8.88
C ASP A 44 -6.58 10.55 9.80
N TYR A 45 -7.06 9.32 9.59
CA TYR A 45 -6.63 8.17 10.36
C TYR A 45 -5.16 7.82 10.09
N ALA A 46 -4.71 7.86 8.84
CA ALA A 46 -3.30 7.66 8.50
C ALA A 46 -2.40 8.73 9.14
N ALA A 47 -2.81 10.01 9.09
CA ALA A 47 -2.08 11.10 9.72
C ALA A 47 -2.01 10.95 11.26
N LYS A 48 -3.11 10.53 11.89
CA LYS A 48 -3.16 10.26 13.33
C LYS A 48 -2.23 9.10 13.69
N LEU A 49 -2.28 7.99 12.96
CA LEU A 49 -1.38 6.86 13.18
C LEU A 49 0.08 7.30 13.09
N GLN A 50 0.41 8.14 12.10
CA GLN A 50 1.75 8.67 11.92
C GLN A 50 2.20 9.55 13.10
N ALA A 51 1.31 10.36 13.65
CA ALA A 51 1.57 11.20 14.81
C ALA A 51 1.72 10.38 16.11
N ASP A 52 0.85 9.39 16.32
CA ASP A 52 0.78 8.60 17.55
C ASP A 52 1.89 7.54 17.65
N THR A 53 2.31 6.93 16.52
CA THR A 53 3.11 5.69 16.55
C THR A 53 4.62 5.87 16.53
N GLY A 54 5.14 7.10 16.38
CA GLY A 54 6.57 7.45 16.51
C GLY A 54 7.55 6.27 16.36
N ALA A 55 7.77 5.78 15.14
CA ALA A 55 8.69 4.71 14.74
C ALA A 55 8.61 3.31 15.41
N VAL A 56 7.89 3.09 16.53
CA VAL A 56 8.12 1.90 17.38
C VAL A 56 6.85 1.09 17.75
N GLN A 57 5.63 1.62 17.61
CA GLN A 57 4.43 0.96 18.18
C GLN A 57 3.53 0.17 17.23
N PHE A 58 3.82 0.14 15.92
CA PHE A 58 3.03 -0.63 14.94
C PHE A 58 2.84 -2.13 15.30
N PRO A 59 3.82 -2.84 15.89
CA PRO A 59 3.69 -4.25 16.23
C PRO A 59 2.56 -4.59 17.20
N LEU A 60 2.41 -3.83 18.29
CA LEU A 60 1.48 -4.21 19.36
C LEU A 60 0.03 -3.77 19.09
N GLN A 61 -0.16 -2.86 18.13
CA GLN A 61 -1.46 -2.30 17.77
C GLN A 61 -1.98 -2.82 16.42
N GLY A 62 -1.20 -3.59 15.67
CA GLY A 62 -1.47 -3.94 14.26
C GLY A 62 -2.86 -4.50 14.00
N GLY A 63 -3.37 -5.40 14.85
CA GLY A 63 -4.72 -5.97 14.69
C GLY A 63 -5.85 -4.95 14.90
N GLU A 64 -5.79 -4.12 15.95
CA GLU A 64 -6.81 -3.11 16.24
C GLU A 64 -6.73 -1.93 15.26
N VAL A 65 -5.51 -1.54 14.88
CA VAL A 65 -5.25 -0.53 13.85
C VAL A 65 -5.87 -0.95 12.53
N PHE A 66 -5.68 -2.23 12.18
CA PHE A 66 -6.19 -2.82 10.96
C PHE A 66 -7.72 -2.95 10.95
N LYS A 67 -8.33 -3.44 12.05
CA LYS A 67 -9.80 -3.47 12.16
C LYS A 67 -10.41 -2.08 12.00
N LYS A 68 -9.80 -1.07 12.62
CA LYS A 68 -10.27 0.31 12.47
C LYS A 68 -10.09 0.82 11.04
N LEU A 69 -8.99 0.48 10.37
CA LEU A 69 -8.79 0.80 8.96
C LEU A 69 -9.87 0.17 8.08
N CYS A 70 -10.20 -1.10 8.31
CA CYS A 70 -11.24 -1.79 7.54
C CYS A 70 -12.64 -1.24 7.82
N SER A 71 -12.94 -0.83 9.05
CA SER A 71 -14.17 -0.08 9.37
C SER A 71 -14.26 1.21 8.55
N ILE A 72 -13.17 1.99 8.46
CA ILE A 72 -13.17 3.24 7.69
C ILE A 72 -13.25 2.95 6.18
N PHE A 73 -12.61 1.87 5.70
CA PHE A 73 -12.75 1.43 4.31
C PHE A 73 -14.19 1.05 3.96
N THR A 74 -14.91 0.35 4.85
CA THR A 74 -16.34 0.07 4.66
C THR A 74 -17.15 1.35 4.58
N GLU A 75 -16.92 2.31 5.49
CA GLU A 75 -17.56 3.64 5.44
C GLU A 75 -17.26 4.37 4.12
N PHE A 76 -16.03 4.27 3.61
CA PHE A 76 -15.64 4.82 2.30
C PHE A 76 -16.43 4.16 1.17
N LYS A 77 -16.51 2.82 1.13
CA LYS A 77 -17.26 2.07 0.11
C LYS A 77 -18.74 2.45 0.11
N ASP A 78 -19.33 2.59 1.30
CA ASP A 78 -20.72 3.04 1.44
C ASP A 78 -20.91 4.47 0.95
N CYS A 79 -19.94 5.37 1.23
CA CYS A 79 -19.98 6.77 0.80
C CYS A 79 -19.90 6.93 -0.72
N VAL A 80 -19.08 6.11 -1.40
CA VAL A 80 -18.93 6.17 -2.87
C VAL A 80 -19.94 5.29 -3.63
N ALA A 81 -20.81 4.54 -2.94
CA ALA A 81 -21.72 3.57 -3.55
C ALA A 81 -22.70 4.18 -4.58
N SER A 82 -23.01 5.48 -4.46
CA SER A 82 -23.90 6.18 -5.40
C SER A 82 -23.17 6.86 -6.57
N ILE A 83 -21.83 6.72 -6.66
CA ILE A 83 -21.00 7.33 -7.70
C ILE A 83 -20.85 6.31 -8.84
N ASP A 84 -21.46 6.61 -9.98
CA ASP A 84 -21.52 5.73 -11.15
C ASP A 84 -20.64 6.28 -12.28
N CYS A 85 -19.34 6.37 -12.01
CA CYS A 85 -18.31 6.85 -12.93
C CYS A 85 -16.93 6.27 -12.54
N ASP A 86 -15.97 6.29 -13.48
CA ASP A 86 -14.62 5.80 -13.23
C ASP A 86 -13.79 6.81 -12.44
N SER A 87 -13.54 6.50 -11.16
CA SER A 87 -12.64 7.27 -10.29
C SER A 87 -11.40 6.46 -9.94
N LEU A 88 -10.24 6.99 -10.37
CA LEU A 88 -8.93 6.41 -10.05
C LEU A 88 -8.70 6.31 -8.53
N SER A 89 -9.24 7.27 -7.75
CA SER A 89 -9.09 7.26 -6.29
C SER A 89 -9.86 6.10 -5.67
N VAL A 90 -11.05 5.78 -6.19
CA VAL A 90 -11.84 4.61 -5.77
C VAL A 90 -11.09 3.32 -6.12
N ASP A 91 -10.62 3.20 -7.35
CA ASP A 91 -9.89 2.02 -7.83
C ASP A 91 -8.62 1.77 -7.01
N ALA A 92 -7.87 2.84 -6.71
CA ALA A 92 -6.64 2.76 -5.92
C ALA A 92 -6.90 2.30 -4.47
N VAL A 93 -7.94 2.84 -3.84
CA VAL A 93 -8.32 2.46 -2.47
C VAL A 93 -8.86 1.03 -2.44
N ASP A 94 -9.66 0.62 -3.43
CA ASP A 94 -10.17 -0.75 -3.53
C ASP A 94 -9.04 -1.76 -3.81
N ALA A 95 -8.08 -1.42 -4.66
CA ALA A 95 -6.90 -2.26 -4.90
C ALA A 95 -6.03 -2.44 -3.65
N SER A 96 -5.94 -1.38 -2.83
CA SER A 96 -5.11 -1.39 -1.61
C SER A 96 -5.78 -2.11 -0.44
N TYR A 97 -7.10 -1.96 -0.29
CA TYR A 97 -7.83 -2.40 0.90
C TYR A 97 -8.91 -3.45 0.64
N GLY A 98 -9.41 -3.59 -0.58
CA GLY A 98 -10.55 -4.47 -0.90
C GLY A 98 -10.28 -5.94 -0.59
N TYR A 99 -9.12 -6.48 -0.96
CA TYR A 99 -8.74 -7.83 -0.55
C TYR A 99 -8.48 -7.90 0.95
N MET A 100 -7.69 -6.96 1.48
CA MET A 100 -7.24 -6.98 2.87
C MET A 100 -8.43 -6.91 3.85
N CYS A 101 -9.39 -6.02 3.61
CA CYS A 101 -10.59 -5.81 4.41
C CYS A 101 -11.80 -6.65 3.96
N GLY A 102 -11.60 -7.53 2.98
CA GLY A 102 -12.62 -8.45 2.48
C GLY A 102 -12.18 -9.90 2.73
N ALA A 103 -11.98 -10.65 1.65
CA ALA A 103 -11.65 -12.08 1.71
C ALA A 103 -10.31 -12.39 2.43
N GLY A 104 -9.38 -11.44 2.44
CA GLY A 104 -8.09 -11.56 3.12
C GLY A 104 -8.12 -11.22 4.61
N GLN A 105 -9.21 -10.64 5.13
CA GLN A 105 -9.28 -10.15 6.51
C GLN A 105 -9.02 -11.25 7.55
N PRO A 106 -9.64 -12.45 7.47
CA PRO A 106 -9.38 -13.50 8.47
C PRO A 106 -7.92 -13.93 8.50
N LEU A 107 -7.29 -14.01 7.33
CA LEU A 107 -5.89 -14.39 7.17
C LEU A 107 -4.95 -13.30 7.70
N PHE A 108 -5.30 -12.03 7.53
CA PHE A 108 -4.56 -10.93 8.13
C PHE A 108 -4.67 -10.97 9.65
N GLU A 109 -5.88 -11.12 10.20
CA GLU A 109 -6.09 -11.19 11.65
C GLU A 109 -5.32 -12.36 12.30
N GLU A 110 -5.29 -13.51 11.63
CA GLU A 110 -4.50 -14.68 12.04
C GLU A 110 -3.00 -14.39 12.11
N HIS A 111 -2.46 -13.69 11.10
CA HIS A 111 -1.03 -13.42 10.99
C HIS A 111 -0.57 -12.07 11.57
N ALA A 112 -1.48 -11.21 12.01
CA ALA A 112 -1.19 -9.84 12.47
C ALA A 112 -0.12 -9.81 13.57
N ALA A 113 -0.24 -10.69 14.57
CA ALA A 113 0.73 -10.80 15.65
C ALA A 113 2.11 -11.27 15.16
N CYS A 114 2.17 -12.02 14.06
CA CYS A 114 3.44 -12.43 13.46
C CYS A 114 4.08 -11.31 12.66
N PHE A 115 3.32 -10.62 11.80
CA PHE A 115 3.83 -9.46 11.05
C PHE A 115 4.37 -8.38 11.98
N ALA A 116 3.68 -8.14 13.08
CA ALA A 116 4.15 -7.30 14.17
C ALA A 116 5.56 -7.66 14.67
N ARG A 117 5.84 -8.95 14.90
CA ARG A 117 7.16 -9.39 15.33
C ARG A 117 8.20 -9.24 14.22
N VAL A 118 7.84 -9.58 12.98
CA VAL A 118 8.71 -9.42 11.81
C VAL A 118 9.12 -7.97 11.59
N GLU A 119 8.25 -6.99 11.85
CA GLU A 119 8.57 -5.56 11.78
C GLU A 119 9.72 -5.13 12.73
N ALA A 120 9.99 -5.92 13.79
CA ALA A 120 11.11 -5.72 14.71
C ALA A 120 12.34 -6.58 14.38
N GLU A 121 12.24 -7.52 13.43
CA GLU A 121 13.36 -8.37 13.01
C GLU A 121 14.39 -7.56 12.23
N LYS A 122 15.65 -7.60 12.66
CA LYS A 122 16.73 -6.83 12.03
C LYS A 122 16.85 -7.09 10.53
N ALA A 123 16.70 -8.34 10.11
CA ALA A 123 16.75 -8.73 8.71
C ALA A 123 15.66 -8.02 7.89
N TYR A 124 14.43 -7.99 8.41
CA TYR A 124 13.31 -7.31 7.76
C TYR A 124 13.45 -5.79 7.79
N VAL A 125 13.92 -5.21 8.91
CA VAL A 125 14.21 -3.78 9.03
C VAL A 125 15.26 -3.34 8.00
N ASN A 126 16.27 -4.17 7.73
CA ASN A 126 17.26 -3.89 6.68
C ASN A 126 16.62 -3.84 5.28
N CYS A 127 15.73 -4.79 4.97
CA CYS A 127 14.99 -4.79 3.69
C CYS A 127 14.17 -3.51 3.52
N LYS A 128 13.43 -3.12 4.57
CA LYS A 128 12.62 -1.90 4.61
C LYS A 128 13.46 -0.64 4.45
N THR A 129 14.62 -0.59 5.10
CA THR A 129 15.56 0.55 5.01
C THR A 129 16.13 0.68 3.60
N ALA A 130 16.57 -0.44 2.99
CA ALA A 130 17.07 -0.44 1.62
C ALA A 130 16.00 0.01 0.61
N ALA A 131 14.77 -0.49 0.76
CA ALA A 131 13.64 -0.07 -0.07
C ALA A 131 13.34 1.43 0.07
N THR A 132 13.31 1.93 1.31
CA THR A 132 13.09 3.36 1.61
C THR A 132 14.16 4.23 0.96
N GLN A 133 15.42 3.81 1.04
CA GLN A 133 16.52 4.52 0.42
C GLN A 133 16.38 4.55 -1.10
N ALA A 134 16.14 3.40 -1.74
CA ALA A 134 15.94 3.31 -3.18
C ALA A 134 14.78 4.20 -3.68
N ILE A 135 13.68 4.26 -2.92
CA ILE A 135 12.54 5.12 -3.28
C ILE A 135 12.89 6.60 -3.12
N THR A 136 13.64 6.96 -2.07
CA THR A 136 14.11 8.34 -1.87
C THR A 136 15.00 8.78 -3.03
N GLU A 137 15.93 7.92 -3.46
CA GLU A 137 16.81 8.15 -4.61
C GLU A 137 16.01 8.28 -5.92
N ALA A 138 14.97 7.46 -6.12
CA ALA A 138 14.08 7.57 -7.26
C ALA A 138 13.29 8.89 -7.27
N GLN A 139 12.83 9.35 -6.10
CA GLN A 139 12.16 10.64 -5.95
C GLN A 139 13.09 11.82 -6.26
N GLU A 140 14.33 11.79 -5.78
CA GLU A 140 15.34 12.81 -6.10
C GLU A 140 15.66 12.83 -7.60
N THR A 141 15.73 11.66 -8.23
CA THR A 141 15.94 11.53 -9.69
C THR A 141 14.76 12.10 -10.49
N LYS A 142 13.52 11.95 -10.00
CA LYS A 142 12.32 12.58 -10.61
C LYS A 142 12.34 14.10 -10.49
N LEU A 143 12.93 14.66 -9.44
CA LEU A 143 13.09 16.11 -9.30
C LEU A 143 14.14 16.66 -10.28
N GLN A 144 15.09 15.83 -10.70
CA GLN A 144 16.20 16.19 -11.58
C GLN A 144 15.96 15.83 -13.05
N SER A 145 15.02 14.92 -13.35
CA SER A 145 14.70 14.44 -14.70
C SER A 145 13.20 14.56 -14.99
N THR A 146 12.83 14.83 -16.25
CA THR A 146 11.42 14.94 -16.66
C THR A 146 10.79 13.58 -17.02
N SER A 147 11.52 12.47 -16.92
CA SER A 147 11.04 11.15 -17.33
C SER A 147 10.25 10.47 -16.22
N THR A 148 8.93 10.47 -16.38
CA THR A 148 8.02 9.73 -15.49
C THR A 148 8.23 8.22 -15.60
N GLU A 149 8.59 7.72 -16.79
CA GLU A 149 8.85 6.30 -17.03
C GLU A 149 10.07 5.80 -16.26
N ALA A 150 11.17 6.56 -16.26
CA ALA A 150 12.36 6.22 -15.49
C ALA A 150 12.08 6.21 -13.97
N TYR A 151 11.27 7.15 -13.49
CA TYR A 151 10.82 7.16 -12.11
C TYR A 151 10.00 5.90 -11.75
N LEU A 152 9.02 5.53 -12.57
CA LEU A 152 8.19 4.34 -12.33
C LEU A 152 9.04 3.06 -12.38
N ALA A 153 10.03 2.97 -13.27
CA ALA A 153 10.96 1.84 -13.34
C ALA A 153 11.80 1.70 -12.06
N GLU A 154 12.30 2.79 -11.49
CA GLU A 154 13.06 2.74 -10.24
C GLU A 154 12.19 2.44 -9.01
N MET A 155 10.95 2.93 -8.98
CA MET A 155 9.99 2.54 -7.96
C MET A 155 9.66 1.04 -8.03
N CYS A 156 9.45 0.51 -9.24
CA CYS A 156 9.23 -0.91 -9.47
C CYS A 156 10.43 -1.74 -8.99
N ARG A 157 11.66 -1.33 -9.32
CA ARG A 157 12.90 -1.99 -8.87
C ARG A 157 13.02 -2.00 -7.35
N ALA A 158 12.69 -0.88 -6.69
CA ALA A 158 12.73 -0.79 -5.23
C ALA A 158 11.75 -1.77 -4.56
N MET A 159 10.55 -1.91 -5.12
CA MET A 159 9.54 -2.84 -4.63
C MET A 159 9.91 -4.31 -4.88
N ASP A 160 10.44 -4.65 -6.06
CA ASP A 160 10.95 -6.01 -6.36
C ASP A 160 12.06 -6.40 -5.37
N GLY A 161 13.03 -5.50 -5.16
CA GLY A 161 14.11 -5.71 -4.20
C GLY A 161 13.61 -5.90 -2.77
N TYR A 162 12.63 -5.10 -2.34
CA TYR A 162 11.98 -5.23 -1.04
C TYR A 162 11.34 -6.61 -0.84
N LEU A 163 10.54 -7.06 -1.82
CA LEU A 163 9.85 -8.35 -1.75
C LEU A 163 10.84 -9.51 -1.72
N ARG A 164 11.85 -9.52 -2.59
CA ARG A 164 12.89 -10.57 -2.57
C ARG A 164 13.63 -10.64 -1.24
N CYS A 165 13.91 -9.49 -0.64
CA CYS A 165 14.61 -9.40 0.64
C CYS A 165 13.73 -9.88 1.80
N SER A 166 12.46 -9.48 1.83
CA SER A 166 11.54 -9.76 2.92
C SER A 166 10.91 -11.16 2.86
N HIS A 167 10.78 -11.75 1.66
CA HIS A 167 10.22 -13.09 1.44
C HIS A 167 10.79 -14.15 2.38
N PRO A 168 12.12 -14.42 2.42
CA PRO A 168 12.65 -15.46 3.29
C PRO A 168 12.37 -15.20 4.78
N VAL A 169 12.34 -13.93 5.21
CA VAL A 169 12.07 -13.57 6.60
C VAL A 169 10.61 -13.85 6.97
N ILE A 170 9.66 -13.44 6.13
CA ILE A 170 8.23 -13.69 6.35
C ILE A 170 7.93 -15.18 6.29
N LEU A 171 8.49 -15.89 5.31
CA LEU A 171 8.28 -17.32 5.14
C LEU A 171 8.80 -18.12 6.35
N GLU A 172 10.00 -17.81 6.84
CA GLU A 172 10.60 -18.48 8.00
C GLU A 172 9.84 -18.19 9.29
N LYS A 173 9.39 -16.94 9.51
CA LYS A 173 8.79 -16.51 10.78
C LYS A 173 7.28 -16.71 10.85
N CYS A 174 6.57 -16.52 9.73
CA CYS A 174 5.11 -16.46 9.67
C CYS A 174 4.49 -17.52 8.74
N GLY A 175 5.30 -18.23 7.95
CA GLY A 175 4.84 -19.32 7.10
C GLY A 175 4.35 -18.88 5.72
N ALA A 176 4.01 -19.88 4.89
CA ALA A 176 3.67 -19.67 3.49
C ALA A 176 2.32 -18.94 3.29
N GLU A 177 1.36 -19.13 4.18
CA GLU A 177 0.06 -18.46 4.10
C GLU A 177 0.17 -16.95 4.38
N ALA A 178 1.02 -16.57 5.34
CA ALA A 178 1.37 -15.17 5.59
C ALA A 178 2.05 -14.53 4.37
N TRP A 179 2.95 -15.25 3.71
CA TRP A 179 3.56 -14.75 2.47
C TRP A 179 2.55 -14.61 1.34
N LYS A 180 1.63 -15.58 1.18
CA LYS A 180 0.56 -15.53 0.18
C LYS A 180 -0.34 -14.30 0.36
N LEU A 181 -0.60 -13.89 1.60
CA LEU A 181 -1.33 -12.65 1.91
C LEU A 181 -0.54 -11.42 1.43
N VAL A 182 0.73 -11.30 1.82
CA VAL A 182 1.60 -10.18 1.43
C VAL A 182 1.73 -10.09 -0.10
N SER A 183 1.92 -11.22 -0.76
CA SER A 183 2.10 -11.27 -2.21
C SER A 183 0.81 -10.91 -2.97
N THR A 184 -0.35 -11.34 -2.46
CA THR A 184 -1.66 -10.99 -3.04
C THR A 184 -1.93 -9.50 -2.92
N VAL A 185 -1.85 -8.92 -1.71
CA VAL A 185 -2.08 -7.48 -1.50
C VAL A 185 -1.14 -6.63 -2.34
N THR A 186 0.15 -6.99 -2.38
CA THR A 186 1.16 -6.24 -3.12
C THR A 186 0.91 -6.32 -4.63
N ARG A 187 0.60 -7.51 -5.15
CA ARG A 187 0.29 -7.69 -6.58
C ARG A 187 -0.94 -6.88 -6.98
N ASP A 188 -2.01 -6.97 -6.21
CA ASP A 188 -3.28 -6.34 -6.56
C ASP A 188 -3.14 -4.79 -6.49
N SER A 189 -2.43 -4.27 -5.49
CA SER A 189 -2.10 -2.84 -5.37
C SER A 189 -1.23 -2.33 -6.52
N LEU A 190 -0.18 -3.08 -6.89
CA LEU A 190 0.72 -2.70 -7.97
C LEU A 190 0.11 -2.89 -9.36
N GLY A 191 -0.79 -3.85 -9.54
CA GLY A 191 -1.51 -4.02 -10.80
C GLY A 191 -2.32 -2.79 -11.19
N VAL A 192 -2.79 -2.01 -10.20
CA VAL A 192 -3.51 -0.75 -10.43
C VAL A 192 -2.56 0.45 -10.52
N THR A 193 -1.53 0.50 -9.67
CA THR A 193 -0.66 1.70 -9.57
C THR A 193 0.56 1.69 -10.49
N MET A 194 1.02 0.50 -10.89
CA MET A 194 2.22 0.26 -11.69
C MET A 194 2.00 -0.97 -12.60
N PRO A 195 1.04 -0.92 -13.55
CA PRO A 195 0.63 -2.09 -14.34
C PRO A 195 1.77 -2.71 -15.16
N ASP A 196 2.78 -1.92 -15.53
CA ASP A 196 3.95 -2.37 -16.31
C ASP A 196 5.05 -3.00 -15.44
N CYS A 197 4.88 -3.04 -14.11
CA CYS A 197 5.84 -3.61 -13.17
C CYS A 197 5.62 -5.13 -13.02
N ASP A 198 6.43 -5.95 -13.70
CA ASP A 198 6.34 -7.42 -13.56
C ASP A 198 7.06 -7.94 -12.30
N MET A 199 6.28 -8.08 -11.22
CA MET A 199 6.73 -8.53 -9.92
C MET A 199 6.64 -10.05 -9.73
N ARG A 200 6.21 -10.81 -10.75
CA ARG A 200 5.93 -12.26 -10.63
C ARG A 200 7.10 -13.04 -10.04
N SER A 201 8.32 -12.72 -10.46
CA SER A 201 9.52 -13.43 -9.99
C SER A 201 9.93 -13.10 -8.54
N ALA A 202 9.43 -12.02 -7.95
CA ALA A 202 9.61 -11.72 -6.52
C ALA A 202 8.48 -12.27 -5.64
N LEU A 203 7.34 -12.62 -6.23
CA LEU A 203 6.13 -13.05 -5.54
C LEU A 203 5.96 -14.59 -5.49
N ILE A 204 6.83 -15.33 -6.18
CA ILE A 204 6.90 -16.81 -6.20
C ILE A 204 7.83 -17.32 -5.10
#